data_AF-A0AAU1ISC3-F1
#
_entry.id   AF-A0AAU1ISC3-F1
#
_cell.length_a   1.000
_cell.length_b   1.000
_cell.length_c   1.000
_cell.angle_alpha   90.00
_cell.angle_beta   90.00
_cell.angle_gamma   90.00
#
_symmetry.space_group_name_H-M   'P 1'
#
loop_
_entity.id
_entity.type
_entity.pdbx_description
1 polymer ?
#
loop_
_entity_poly.entity_id
_entity_poly.type
_entity_poly.pdbx_seq_one_letter_code
_entity_poly.pdbx_strand_id
1 'polypeptide(L)'
;MALINPPAWMQANSYPARTDRLVVSALLGYPGFLVDEATPMRIRQGVKPSYANQQLKARAAATPNMTVIVSAGFCVIDNHDSGGVGTYVCANDADVTLTIAAAGGAGQFRKDAVVASVYDAETAGSVSEWRLEVIQGAYAASAGAAVRPSVPPNAQLIADIAVGASVTSISAANITDTRQFTTGLGGILEVASNNAPNRMHPGQVQYLTDTDLFEVGQLAGTKRQVREYIRPSTSLQAANPPFNATATYVDFLSASWAPVTVTVPPSGMVRVTISGDAQNTNTATSTCHITWRASGTTTVTASPFNSFTVAGIRVAGSRTRLLTGLTPGGSLTITPQWNISSGSSSTAQIAGGTLEVTPVP
;
A
#
# COMPACT_ATOMS: atom_id res chain seq x y z
N MET A 1 31.20 11.75 19.82
CA MET A 1 32.14 11.98 18.70
C MET A 1 31.41 12.81 17.65
N ALA A 2 31.99 13.92 17.19
CA ALA A 2 31.30 14.83 16.27
C ALA A 2 31.42 14.43 14.79
N LEU A 3 32.54 13.83 14.37
CA LEU A 3 32.81 13.40 12.98
C LEU A 3 33.70 12.14 13.00
N ILE A 4 33.47 11.18 12.08
CA ILE A 4 34.41 10.07 11.82
C ILE A 4 35.50 10.60 10.89
N ASN A 5 36.76 10.65 11.35
CA ASN A 5 37.89 11.15 10.56
C ASN A 5 39.16 10.31 10.82
N PRO A 6 39.79 9.69 9.80
CA PRO A 6 39.36 9.69 8.39
C PRO A 6 38.04 8.91 8.20
N PRO A 7 37.33 9.10 7.07
CA PRO A 7 36.09 8.37 6.77
C PRO A 7 36.22 6.86 6.95
N ALA A 8 35.09 6.18 7.14
CA ALA A 8 35.05 4.74 7.30
C ALA A 8 35.80 4.04 6.14
N TRP A 9 36.56 2.99 6.48
CA TRP A 9 37.40 2.20 5.57
C TRP A 9 38.59 2.93 4.91
N MET A 10 38.85 4.20 5.23
CA MET A 10 40.16 4.83 4.98
C MET A 10 41.15 4.60 6.13
N GLN A 11 40.67 3.99 7.22
CA GLN A 11 41.44 3.68 8.41
C GLN A 11 42.15 2.35 8.20
N ALA A 12 43.46 2.39 7.95
CA ALA A 12 44.24 1.18 7.81
C ALA A 12 44.28 0.42 9.16
N ASN A 13 43.69 -0.79 9.17
CA ASN A 13 43.84 -1.86 10.17
C ASN A 13 43.00 -1.83 11.45
N SER A 14 42.68 -0.68 12.07
CA SER A 14 41.91 -0.70 13.32
C SER A 14 41.01 0.51 13.49
N TYR A 15 39.71 0.24 13.70
CA TYR A 15 38.73 1.23 14.09
C TYR A 15 37.67 0.56 15.00
N PRO A 16 36.97 1.34 15.85
CA PRO A 16 35.99 0.76 16.77
C PRO A 16 34.82 0.13 16.01
N ALA A 17 34.24 -0.95 16.53
CA ALA A 17 33.04 -1.59 15.95
C ALA A 17 31.87 -0.60 15.78
N ARG A 18 31.80 0.45 16.61
CA ARG A 18 30.92 1.61 16.41
C ARG A 18 30.98 2.21 15.00
N THR A 19 32.15 2.30 14.36
CA THR A 19 32.27 2.84 13.00
C THR A 19 31.54 1.94 12.00
N ASP A 20 31.66 0.61 12.09
CA ASP A 20 30.91 -0.32 11.22
C ASP A 20 29.41 -0.18 11.42
N ARG A 21 28.96 -0.13 12.69
CA ARG A 21 27.55 0.05 13.02
C ARG A 21 26.97 1.32 12.42
N LEU A 22 27.74 2.41 12.40
CA LEU A 22 27.36 3.67 11.79
C LEU A 22 27.29 3.60 10.26
N VAL A 23 28.19 2.85 9.62
CA VAL A 23 28.13 2.62 8.18
C VAL A 23 26.89 1.82 7.80
N VAL A 24 26.57 0.76 8.53
CA VAL A 24 25.35 -0.03 8.28
C VAL A 24 24.10 0.83 8.50
N SER A 25 24.07 1.64 9.57
CA SER A 25 22.94 2.55 9.82
C SER A 25 22.70 3.52 8.66
N ALA A 26 23.76 4.01 8.02
CA ALA A 26 23.65 4.90 6.87
C ALA A 26 23.00 4.26 5.63
N LEU A 27 22.83 2.94 5.60
CA LEU A 27 22.20 2.19 4.51
C LEU A 27 20.73 1.81 4.81
N LEU A 28 20.24 2.09 6.03
CA LEU A 28 18.90 1.69 6.47
C LEU A 28 17.90 2.84 6.42
N GLY A 29 16.63 2.48 6.27
CA GLY A 29 15.53 3.44 6.21
C GLY A 29 15.37 4.27 7.48
N TYR A 30 14.93 5.51 7.30
CA TYR A 30 14.46 6.37 8.38
C TYR A 30 13.36 5.67 9.20
N PRO A 31 13.40 5.72 10.55
CA PRO A 31 12.47 5.01 11.44
C PRO A 31 11.01 5.33 11.15
N GLY A 32 10.74 6.59 10.80
CA GLY A 32 9.40 7.05 10.40
C GLY A 32 8.48 7.37 11.58
N PHE A 33 9.00 7.49 12.81
CA PHE A 33 8.21 7.80 14.01
C PHE A 33 8.56 9.17 14.59
N LEU A 34 7.54 9.85 15.10
CA LEU A 34 7.69 11.18 15.73
C LEU A 34 8.66 11.18 16.92
N VAL A 35 8.67 10.11 17.71
CA VAL A 35 9.54 9.99 18.89
C VAL A 35 11.03 9.96 18.53
N ASP A 36 11.35 9.50 17.32
CA ASP A 36 12.73 9.32 16.85
C ASP A 36 13.28 10.54 16.08
N GLU A 37 12.45 11.55 15.81
CA GLU A 37 12.79 12.70 14.96
C GLU A 37 13.95 13.55 15.53
N ALA A 38 14.05 13.64 16.85
CA ALA A 38 15.14 14.34 17.53
C ALA A 38 16.48 13.59 17.49
N THR A 39 16.49 12.34 16.99
CA THR A 39 17.65 11.46 16.98
C THR A 39 17.97 11.04 15.53
N PRO A 40 18.65 11.90 14.75
CA PRO A 40 18.75 11.79 13.29
C PRO A 40 19.53 10.56 12.77
N MET A 41 20.22 9.85 13.66
CA MET A 41 20.98 8.64 13.34
C MET A 41 20.24 7.34 13.66
N ARG A 42 19.00 7.42 14.16
CA ARG A 42 18.12 6.28 14.36
C ARG A 42 17.80 5.62 13.03
N ILE A 43 17.67 4.31 13.05
CA ILE A 43 17.18 3.52 11.93
C ILE A 43 15.84 2.88 12.28
N ARG A 44 15.11 2.45 11.26
CA ARG A 44 14.01 1.52 11.49
C ARG A 44 14.55 0.15 11.87
N GLN A 45 14.50 -0.22 13.14
CA GLN A 45 14.81 -1.59 13.55
C GLN A 45 13.70 -2.54 13.09
N GLY A 46 14.05 -3.82 12.94
CA GLY A 46 13.08 -4.81 12.49
C GLY A 46 13.70 -6.08 11.92
N VAL A 47 12.81 -7.01 11.62
CA VAL A 47 13.09 -8.27 10.94
C VAL A 47 13.13 -8.02 9.43
N LYS A 48 14.01 -8.73 8.73
CA LYS A 48 14.01 -8.72 7.26
C LYS A 48 12.77 -9.45 6.73
N PRO A 49 11.97 -8.82 5.85
CA PRO A 49 10.77 -9.46 5.31
C PRO A 49 11.11 -10.70 4.47
N SER A 50 10.14 -11.61 4.36
CA SER A 50 10.27 -12.83 3.54
C SER A 50 8.92 -13.25 3.00
N TYR A 51 8.90 -13.86 1.81
CA TYR A 51 7.66 -14.31 1.14
C TYR A 51 6.78 -15.21 2.02
N ALA A 52 7.39 -16.20 2.68
CA ALA A 52 6.67 -17.12 3.58
C ALA A 52 6.37 -16.51 4.97
N ASN A 53 6.78 -15.26 5.21
CA ASN A 53 6.72 -14.57 6.50
C ASN A 53 7.33 -15.40 7.65
N GLN A 54 8.43 -16.11 7.40
CA GLN A 54 9.04 -17.05 8.36
C GLN A 54 10.21 -16.48 9.15
N GLN A 55 10.88 -15.43 8.67
CA GLN A 55 12.10 -14.94 9.32
C GLN A 55 11.87 -14.54 10.77
N LEU A 56 12.62 -15.13 11.70
CA LEU A 56 12.47 -14.91 13.15
C LEU A 56 11.03 -15.07 13.67
N LYS A 57 10.18 -15.84 13.00
CA LYS A 57 8.80 -16.05 13.43
C LYS A 57 8.78 -16.92 14.69
N ALA A 58 8.13 -16.43 15.75
CA ALA A 58 7.75 -17.25 16.89
C ALA A 58 6.54 -18.12 16.54
N ARG A 59 6.62 -19.42 16.86
CA ARG A 59 5.57 -20.41 16.62
C ARG A 59 5.55 -21.44 17.75
N ALA A 60 4.41 -22.10 17.93
CA ALA A 60 4.31 -23.20 18.88
C ALA A 60 5.14 -24.41 18.39
N ALA A 61 5.57 -25.24 19.32
CA ALA A 61 6.09 -26.56 19.01
C ALA A 61 5.01 -27.43 18.34
N ALA A 62 5.42 -28.39 17.51
CA ALA A 62 4.49 -29.30 16.83
C ALA A 62 3.60 -30.07 17.82
N THR A 63 4.18 -30.45 18.95
CA THR A 63 3.45 -30.89 20.15
C THR A 63 3.54 -29.76 21.18
N PRO A 64 2.45 -29.01 21.40
CA PRO A 64 2.43 -27.89 22.34
C PRO A 64 2.90 -28.28 23.75
N ASN A 65 3.82 -27.48 24.29
CA ASN A 65 4.35 -27.57 25.65
C ASN A 65 4.69 -26.14 26.12
N MET A 66 5.35 -25.98 27.26
CA MET A 66 5.80 -24.65 27.75
C MET A 66 7.04 -24.14 27.00
N THR A 67 7.03 -24.19 25.67
CA THR A 67 8.09 -23.64 24.81
C THR A 67 7.52 -22.95 23.59
N VAL A 68 8.32 -22.08 22.99
CA VAL A 68 8.07 -21.48 21.68
C VAL A 68 9.31 -21.66 20.82
N ILE A 69 9.13 -21.83 19.52
CA ILE A 69 10.22 -21.94 18.55
C ILE A 69 10.32 -20.63 17.79
N VAL A 70 11.51 -20.04 17.74
CA VAL A 70 11.84 -18.90 16.88
C VAL A 70 12.58 -19.42 15.66
N SER A 71 12.05 -19.13 14.48
CA SER A 71 12.63 -19.63 13.23
C SER A 71 13.93 -18.91 12.86
N ALA A 72 14.72 -19.49 11.96
CA ALA A 72 15.88 -18.80 11.36
C ALA A 72 15.48 -17.46 10.71
N GLY A 73 16.39 -16.50 10.66
CA GLY A 73 16.18 -15.21 10.02
C GLY A 73 17.15 -14.11 10.45
N PHE A 74 16.93 -12.91 9.91
CA PHE A 74 17.76 -11.73 10.19
C PHE A 74 16.93 -10.62 10.81
N CYS A 75 17.53 -9.87 11.71
CA CYS A 75 17.02 -8.58 12.12
C CYS A 75 18.14 -7.55 12.22
N VAL A 76 17.74 -6.29 12.19
CA VAL A 76 18.58 -5.16 12.59
C VAL A 76 17.98 -4.52 13.83
N ILE A 77 18.83 -4.24 14.81
CA ILE A 77 18.44 -3.65 16.09
C ILE A 77 19.17 -2.32 16.20
N ASP A 78 18.44 -1.28 16.58
CA ASP A 78 19.01 0.05 16.74
C ASP A 78 19.55 0.21 18.16
N ASN A 79 20.72 0.85 18.30
CA ASN A 79 21.34 1.01 19.60
C ASN A 79 20.66 2.15 20.39
N HIS A 80 19.80 1.77 21.33
CA HIS A 80 19.05 2.63 22.23
C HIS A 80 19.72 2.87 23.58
N ASP A 81 20.92 2.35 23.83
CA ASP A 81 21.67 2.68 25.03
C ASP A 81 21.96 4.18 25.12
N SER A 82 22.14 4.68 26.34
CA SER A 82 22.51 6.08 26.56
C SER A 82 23.85 6.39 25.89
N GLY A 83 23.84 7.27 24.88
CA GLY A 83 25.03 7.58 24.08
C GLY A 83 25.40 6.52 23.04
N GLY A 84 24.63 5.43 22.96
CA GLY A 84 24.69 4.43 21.91
C GLY A 84 24.30 5.01 20.56
N VAL A 85 24.99 4.56 19.52
CA VAL A 85 24.70 4.94 18.13
C VAL A 85 24.98 3.77 17.21
N GLY A 86 24.34 3.78 16.05
CA GLY A 86 24.51 2.75 15.03
C GLY A 86 23.57 1.56 15.25
N THR A 87 23.66 0.59 14.35
CA THR A 87 22.78 -0.58 14.36
C THR A 87 23.58 -1.87 14.46
N TYR A 88 22.96 -2.89 15.05
CA TYR A 88 23.45 -4.25 15.08
C TYR A 88 22.74 -5.06 14.01
N VAL A 89 23.49 -5.94 13.33
CA VAL A 89 22.93 -6.95 12.43
C VAL A 89 22.98 -8.29 13.16
N CYS A 90 21.81 -8.90 13.36
CA CYS A 90 21.68 -10.18 14.07
C CYS A 90 21.18 -11.24 13.09
N ALA A 91 21.71 -12.46 13.22
CA ALA A 91 21.39 -13.58 12.34
C ALA A 91 21.19 -14.85 13.16
N ASN A 92 20.00 -15.44 13.05
CA ASN A 92 19.69 -16.77 13.53
C ASN A 92 19.67 -17.72 12.33
N ASP A 93 20.51 -18.75 12.29
CA ASP A 93 20.60 -19.66 11.15
C ASP A 93 19.81 -20.96 11.31
N ALA A 94 19.21 -21.20 12.48
CA ALA A 94 18.42 -22.40 12.78
C ALA A 94 17.23 -22.09 13.71
N ASP A 95 16.33 -23.06 13.88
CA ASP A 95 15.24 -22.94 14.84
C ASP A 95 15.77 -22.96 16.28
N VAL A 96 15.38 -21.96 17.08
CA VAL A 96 15.74 -21.86 18.50
C VAL A 96 14.51 -22.11 19.35
N THR A 97 14.60 -23.08 20.27
CA THR A 97 13.53 -23.37 21.23
C THR A 97 13.76 -22.57 22.50
N LEU A 98 12.78 -21.73 22.84
CA LEU A 98 12.79 -20.92 24.05
C LEU A 98 11.79 -21.48 25.05
N THR A 99 12.25 -21.68 26.28
CA THR A 99 11.40 -22.13 27.37
C THR A 99 10.57 -20.96 27.91
N ILE A 100 9.29 -21.20 28.11
CA ILE A 100 8.39 -20.31 28.84
C ILE A 100 8.34 -20.80 30.29
N ALA A 101 8.51 -19.88 31.25
CA ALA A 101 8.39 -20.23 32.66
C ALA A 101 7.02 -20.88 32.95
N ALA A 102 6.94 -21.75 33.95
CA ALA A 102 5.68 -22.40 34.31
C ALA A 102 4.56 -21.37 34.52
N ALA A 103 3.33 -21.72 34.12
CA ALA A 103 2.19 -20.85 34.32
C ALA A 103 1.92 -20.62 35.81
N GLY A 104 1.24 -19.52 36.11
CA GLY A 104 0.78 -19.24 37.47
C GLY A 104 -0.32 -20.22 37.91
N GLY A 105 -0.65 -20.15 39.19
CA GLY A 105 -1.78 -20.88 39.76
C GLY A 105 -3.13 -20.39 39.22
N ALA A 106 -4.23 -20.92 39.77
CA ALA A 106 -5.57 -20.51 39.40
C ALA A 106 -5.74 -18.98 39.53
N GLY A 107 -6.31 -18.34 38.51
CA GLY A 107 -6.54 -16.89 38.47
C GLY A 107 -5.30 -16.03 38.15
N GLN A 108 -4.14 -16.63 37.87
CA GLN A 108 -2.91 -15.90 37.54
C GLN A 108 -2.61 -15.96 36.04
N PHE A 109 -2.84 -14.86 35.34
CA PHE A 109 -2.57 -14.69 33.91
C PHE A 109 -1.33 -13.83 33.72
N ARG A 110 -0.60 -13.96 32.61
CA ARG A 110 0.45 -13.00 32.24
C ARG A 110 0.66 -12.96 30.73
N LYS A 111 1.37 -11.94 30.25
CA LYS A 111 1.90 -11.89 28.89
C LYS A 111 3.42 -11.88 28.97
N ASP A 112 4.06 -12.82 28.30
CA ASP A 112 5.51 -12.85 28.15
C ASP A 112 5.88 -12.27 26.78
N ALA A 113 7.07 -11.70 26.64
CA ALA A 113 7.57 -11.14 25.37
C ALA A 113 8.74 -11.96 24.86
N VAL A 114 8.66 -12.42 23.61
CA VAL A 114 9.80 -13.00 22.89
C VAL A 114 10.53 -11.87 22.17
N VAL A 115 11.82 -11.74 22.42
CA VAL A 115 12.65 -10.65 21.89
C VAL A 115 13.96 -11.19 21.31
N ALA A 116 14.49 -10.48 20.32
CA ALA A 116 15.90 -10.53 19.96
C ALA A 116 16.58 -9.33 20.64
N SER A 117 17.50 -9.57 21.56
CA SER A 117 18.19 -8.54 22.33
C SER A 117 19.66 -8.49 21.99
N VAL A 118 20.25 -7.30 22.07
CA VAL A 118 21.71 -7.09 22.00
C VAL A 118 22.20 -6.45 23.29
N TYR A 119 23.22 -7.07 23.88
CA TYR A 119 24.01 -6.53 24.97
C TYR A 119 25.38 -6.17 24.41
N ASP A 120 25.83 -4.94 24.63
CA ASP A 120 27.09 -4.44 24.11
C ASP A 120 27.90 -3.76 25.20
N ALA A 121 28.95 -4.43 25.66
CA ALA A 121 29.87 -3.90 26.67
C ALA A 121 30.56 -2.59 26.25
N GLU A 122 30.57 -2.22 24.96
CA GLU A 122 31.07 -0.90 24.51
C GLU A 122 30.13 0.24 24.98
N THR A 123 28.82 0.00 25.04
CA THR A 123 27.83 1.04 25.36
C THR A 123 27.18 0.85 26.73
N ALA A 124 26.97 -0.39 27.18
CA ALA A 124 26.38 -0.68 28.48
C ALA A 124 26.74 -2.10 29.00
N GLY A 125 26.96 -2.21 30.31
CA GLY A 125 27.18 -3.50 30.97
C GLY A 125 28.58 -4.10 30.72
N SER A 126 28.70 -5.43 30.85
CA SER A 126 29.97 -6.16 30.78
C SER A 126 29.97 -7.33 29.80
N VAL A 127 28.91 -7.48 29.00
CA VAL A 127 28.73 -8.61 28.07
C VAL A 127 28.51 -8.06 26.67
N SER A 128 29.14 -8.68 25.67
CA SER A 128 28.92 -8.43 24.26
C SER A 128 28.31 -9.67 23.61
N GLU A 129 26.99 -9.72 23.53
CA GLU A 129 26.25 -10.85 22.93
C GLU A 129 24.93 -10.36 22.32
N TRP A 130 24.41 -11.13 21.38
CA TRP A 130 23.00 -11.04 21.01
C TRP A 130 22.34 -12.38 21.34
N ARG A 131 21.07 -12.35 21.75
CA ARG A 131 20.35 -13.57 22.07
C ARG A 131 18.85 -13.44 21.80
N LEU A 132 18.24 -14.58 21.54
CA LEU A 132 16.80 -14.74 21.58
C LEU A 132 16.41 -15.12 22.99
N GLU A 133 15.47 -14.39 23.59
CA GLU A 133 15.06 -14.63 24.97
C GLU A 133 13.58 -14.34 25.20
N VAL A 134 13.09 -14.83 26.34
CA VAL A 134 11.73 -14.61 26.81
C VAL A 134 11.81 -13.69 28.03
N ILE A 135 11.20 -12.52 27.92
CA ILE A 135 11.00 -11.64 29.07
C ILE A 135 9.66 -11.98 29.69
N GLN A 136 9.68 -12.47 30.93
CA GLN A 136 8.47 -12.84 31.64
C GLN A 136 7.68 -11.60 32.08
N GLY A 137 6.37 -11.61 31.88
CA GLY A 137 5.48 -10.58 32.39
C GLY A 137 5.11 -10.76 33.87
N ALA A 138 4.58 -9.68 34.45
CA ALA A 138 3.95 -9.75 35.77
C ALA A 138 2.61 -10.50 35.69
N TYR A 139 2.25 -11.19 36.77
CA TYR A 139 0.93 -11.81 36.89
C TYR A 139 -0.17 -10.75 37.03
N ALA A 140 -1.32 -11.04 36.43
CA ALA A 140 -2.54 -10.27 36.45
C ALA A 140 -3.73 -11.18 36.80
N ALA A 141 -4.78 -10.59 37.39
CA ALA A 141 -5.98 -11.31 37.82
C ALA A 141 -6.88 -11.77 36.66
N SER A 142 -6.66 -11.27 35.44
CA SER A 142 -7.41 -11.66 34.25
C SER A 142 -6.54 -11.58 33.00
N ALA A 143 -6.93 -12.30 31.94
CA ALA A 143 -6.24 -12.25 30.66
C ALA A 143 -6.22 -10.84 30.03
N GLY A 144 -7.31 -10.07 30.20
CA GLY A 144 -7.40 -8.70 29.68
C GLY A 144 -6.53 -7.69 30.43
N ALA A 145 -6.26 -7.93 31.71
CA ALA A 145 -5.38 -7.09 32.53
C ALA A 145 -3.89 -7.44 32.35
N ALA A 146 -3.56 -8.56 31.72
CA ALA A 146 -2.18 -8.93 31.44
C ALA A 146 -1.58 -8.02 30.38
N VAL A 147 -0.43 -7.42 30.70
CA VAL A 147 0.30 -6.47 29.84
C VAL A 147 1.68 -7.02 29.49
N ARG A 148 2.20 -6.61 28.32
CA ARG A 148 3.56 -6.93 27.88
C ARG A 148 4.57 -6.34 28.88
N PRO A 149 5.65 -7.06 29.24
CA PRO A 149 6.73 -6.50 30.05
C PRO A 149 7.51 -5.43 29.28
N SER A 150 8.25 -4.59 30.01
CA SER A 150 9.27 -3.75 29.40
C SER A 150 10.36 -4.61 28.77
N VAL A 151 10.73 -4.30 27.53
CA VAL A 151 11.83 -4.97 26.83
C VAL A 151 13.15 -4.22 27.06
N PRO A 152 14.31 -4.89 26.93
CA PRO A 152 15.60 -4.21 26.95
C PRO A 152 15.67 -3.08 25.90
N PRO A 153 16.49 -2.03 26.12
CA PRO A 153 16.59 -0.91 25.17
C PRO A 153 16.95 -1.37 23.75
N ASN A 154 17.97 -2.22 23.62
CA ASN A 154 18.43 -2.76 22.35
C ASN A 154 17.72 -4.08 22.04
N ALA A 155 16.41 -4.04 21.83
CA ALA A 155 15.64 -5.23 21.52
C ALA A 155 14.64 -5.04 20.37
N GLN A 156 14.58 -6.04 19.49
CA GLN A 156 13.50 -6.22 18.54
C GLN A 156 12.46 -7.19 19.13
N LEU A 157 11.24 -6.69 19.29
CA LEU A 157 10.13 -7.53 19.70
C LEU A 157 9.73 -8.49 18.56
N ILE A 158 9.53 -9.76 18.91
CA ILE A 158 9.12 -10.83 17.99
C ILE A 158 7.67 -11.21 18.22
N ALA A 159 7.28 -11.54 19.45
CA ALA A 159 5.92 -11.96 19.75
C ALA A 159 5.52 -11.68 21.20
N ASP A 160 4.21 -11.53 21.40
CA ASP A 160 3.58 -11.62 22.72
C ASP A 160 3.02 -13.03 22.94
N ILE A 161 3.27 -13.58 24.12
CA ILE A 161 2.81 -14.91 24.53
C ILE A 161 1.79 -14.76 25.65
N ALA A 162 0.52 -15.06 25.36
CA ALA A 162 -0.54 -15.09 26.35
C ALA A 162 -0.47 -16.39 27.17
N VAL A 163 -0.03 -16.28 28.43
CA VAL A 163 0.04 -17.40 29.37
C VAL A 163 -1.19 -17.37 30.28
N GLY A 164 -2.07 -18.35 30.08
CA GLY A 164 -3.28 -18.52 30.89
C GLY A 164 -2.97 -19.07 32.29
N ALA A 165 -3.95 -19.02 33.18
CA ALA A 165 -3.85 -19.65 34.50
C ALA A 165 -3.70 -21.17 34.36
N SER A 166 -2.71 -21.74 35.06
CA SER A 166 -2.47 -23.20 35.15
C SER A 166 -2.29 -23.93 33.81
N VAL A 167 -1.98 -23.21 32.73
CA VAL A 167 -1.72 -23.86 31.43
C VAL A 167 -0.40 -24.63 31.46
N THR A 168 -0.37 -25.77 30.79
CA THR A 168 0.82 -26.62 30.65
C THR A 168 1.40 -26.62 29.24
N SER A 169 0.78 -25.87 28.33
CA SER A 169 1.19 -25.78 26.93
C SER A 169 0.87 -24.42 26.31
N ILE A 170 1.74 -23.96 25.42
CA ILE A 170 1.56 -22.79 24.57
C ILE A 170 1.23 -23.26 23.15
N SER A 171 0.03 -22.92 22.68
CA SER A 171 -0.44 -23.22 21.33
C SER A 171 -0.28 -22.00 20.41
N ALA A 172 -0.53 -22.16 19.10
CA ALA A 172 -0.50 -21.04 18.16
C ALA A 172 -1.46 -19.90 18.54
N ALA A 173 -2.61 -20.21 19.16
CA ALA A 173 -3.58 -19.21 19.62
C ALA A 173 -3.07 -18.34 20.77
N ASN A 174 -2.02 -18.78 21.47
CA ASN A 174 -1.38 -18.03 22.54
C ASN A 174 -0.32 -17.05 22.02
N ILE A 175 0.08 -17.14 20.75
CA ILE A 175 1.20 -16.38 20.18
C ILE A 175 0.64 -15.28 19.29
N THR A 176 0.89 -14.03 19.66
CA THR A 176 0.60 -12.88 18.82
C THR A 176 1.90 -12.41 18.17
N ASP A 177 1.95 -12.43 16.85
CA ASP A 177 3.08 -11.91 16.09
C ASP A 177 3.10 -10.38 16.17
N THR A 178 4.24 -9.84 16.62
CA THR A 178 4.43 -8.41 16.82
C THR A 178 5.71 -7.93 16.14
N ARG A 179 6.28 -8.75 15.24
CA ARG A 179 7.47 -8.37 14.48
C ARG A 179 7.22 -7.08 13.71
N GLN A 180 8.16 -6.17 13.81
CA GLN A 180 8.25 -5.03 12.90
C GLN A 180 9.21 -5.42 11.77
N PHE A 181 8.87 -5.05 10.54
CA PHE A 181 9.75 -5.24 9.40
C PHE A 181 10.55 -3.99 9.10
N THR A 182 11.70 -4.21 8.47
CA THR A 182 12.58 -3.15 8.01
C THR A 182 13.22 -3.48 6.67
N THR A 183 13.65 -2.44 5.97
CA THR A 183 14.26 -2.51 4.65
C THR A 183 15.43 -1.53 4.57
N GLY A 184 16.33 -1.77 3.62
CA GLY A 184 17.34 -0.77 3.25
C GLY A 184 16.71 0.52 2.71
N LEU A 185 17.52 1.57 2.62
CA LEU A 185 17.13 2.82 1.96
C LEU A 185 16.59 2.56 0.54
N GLY A 186 15.48 3.21 0.21
CA GLY A 186 14.78 3.02 -1.06
C GLY A 186 13.93 1.74 -1.16
N GLY A 187 14.00 0.85 -0.17
CA GLY A 187 13.12 -0.31 -0.07
C GLY A 187 11.67 0.07 0.23
N ILE A 188 10.74 -0.82 -0.14
CA ILE A 188 9.32 -0.69 0.19
C ILE A 188 9.09 -1.34 1.55
N LEU A 189 8.68 -0.55 2.53
CA LEU A 189 8.39 -1.04 3.87
C LEU A 189 7.03 -1.76 3.91
N GLU A 190 7.03 -3.05 4.21
CA GLU A 190 5.80 -3.82 4.46
C GLU A 190 5.34 -3.62 5.91
N VAL A 191 4.11 -3.15 6.11
CA VAL A 191 3.56 -2.89 7.45
C VAL A 191 2.03 -2.93 7.44
N ALA A 192 1.40 -3.32 8.53
CA ALA A 192 -0.04 -3.16 8.69
C ALA A 192 -0.40 -1.68 9.01
N SER A 193 -1.57 -1.21 8.57
CA SER A 193 -1.98 0.20 8.72
C SER A 193 -1.94 0.71 10.16
N ASN A 194 -2.29 -0.13 11.14
CA ASN A 194 -2.28 0.20 12.56
C ASN A 194 -0.87 0.30 13.18
N ASN A 195 0.15 -0.25 12.51
CA ASN A 195 1.55 -0.23 12.93
C ASN A 195 2.42 0.65 12.03
N ALA A 196 1.82 1.34 11.06
CA ALA A 196 2.53 2.12 10.07
C ALA A 196 3.23 3.34 10.70
N PRO A 197 4.48 3.66 10.30
CA PRO A 197 5.17 4.87 10.73
C PRO A 197 4.33 6.13 10.44
N ASN A 198 4.26 7.05 11.40
CA ASN A 198 3.40 8.24 11.32
C ASN A 198 4.11 9.51 10.83
N ARG A 199 5.43 9.44 10.63
CA ARG A 199 6.31 10.54 10.21
C ARG A 199 7.33 10.05 9.18
N MET A 200 6.88 9.47 8.07
CA MET A 200 7.79 8.96 7.04
C MET A 200 8.64 10.08 6.42
N HIS A 201 9.89 9.77 6.05
CA HIS A 201 10.73 10.71 5.29
C HIS A 201 10.10 10.99 3.92
N PRO A 202 10.22 12.19 3.36
CA PRO A 202 9.75 12.49 2.00
C PRO A 202 10.28 11.50 0.97
N GLY A 203 9.39 10.84 0.22
CA GLY A 203 9.76 9.84 -0.78
C GLY A 203 10.00 8.42 -0.23
N GLN A 204 9.99 8.20 1.09
CA GLN A 204 9.95 6.85 1.65
C GLN A 204 8.62 6.19 1.29
N VAL A 205 8.66 4.94 0.80
CA VAL A 205 7.47 4.20 0.34
C VAL A 205 7.18 3.04 1.30
N GLN A 206 5.91 2.81 1.57
CA GLN A 206 5.42 1.66 2.30
C GLN A 206 4.28 0.97 1.55
N TYR A 207 4.12 -0.32 1.84
CA TYR A 207 3.00 -1.15 1.42
C TYR A 207 2.21 -1.56 2.66
N LEU A 208 0.95 -1.15 2.71
CA LEU A 208 0.00 -1.48 3.76
C LEU A 208 -0.59 -2.86 3.50
N THR A 209 -0.10 -3.88 4.21
CA THR A 209 -0.41 -5.29 3.92
C THR A 209 -1.86 -5.68 4.21
N ASP A 210 -2.55 -4.90 5.03
CA ASP A 210 -3.95 -5.12 5.44
C ASP A 210 -4.96 -4.40 4.55
N THR A 211 -4.55 -3.33 3.87
CA THR A 211 -5.42 -2.52 3.00
C THR A 211 -5.02 -2.56 1.53
N ASP A 212 -3.92 -3.24 1.20
CA ASP A 212 -3.36 -3.36 -0.14
C ASP A 212 -3.05 -2.00 -0.79
N LEU A 213 -2.50 -1.06 0.00
CA LEU A 213 -2.22 0.30 -0.44
C LEU A 213 -0.73 0.63 -0.39
N PHE A 214 -0.24 1.31 -1.43
CA PHE A 214 1.04 2.00 -1.38
C PHE A 214 0.88 3.41 -0.83
N GLU A 215 1.73 3.80 0.10
CA GLU A 215 1.81 5.16 0.62
C GLU A 215 3.24 5.71 0.53
N VAL A 216 3.35 7.02 0.33
CA VAL A 216 4.62 7.75 0.28
C VAL A 216 4.62 8.89 1.29
N GLY A 217 5.75 9.06 2.00
CA GLY A 217 5.98 10.19 2.89
C GLY A 217 6.08 11.52 2.13
N GLN A 218 5.57 12.59 2.72
CA GLN A 218 5.58 13.95 2.16
C GLN A 218 6.38 14.92 3.03
N LEU A 219 6.83 16.03 2.43
CA LEU A 219 7.59 17.09 3.12
C LEU A 219 6.87 17.67 4.35
N ALA A 220 5.54 17.68 4.33
CA ALA A 220 4.72 18.14 5.46
C ALA A 220 4.65 17.14 6.64
N GLY A 221 5.38 16.01 6.58
CA GLY A 221 5.29 14.93 7.56
C GLY A 221 4.00 14.11 7.47
N THR A 222 3.20 14.32 6.42
CA THR A 222 2.00 13.56 6.08
C THR A 222 2.33 12.40 5.13
N LYS A 223 1.36 11.52 4.90
CA LYS A 223 1.45 10.44 3.91
C LYS A 223 0.48 10.71 2.76
N ARG A 224 0.81 10.21 1.57
CA ARG A 224 -0.09 10.21 0.42
C ARG A 224 -0.14 8.82 -0.19
N GLN A 225 -1.34 8.34 -0.49
CA GLN A 225 -1.51 7.13 -1.28
C GLN A 225 -0.89 7.29 -2.67
N VAL A 226 -0.02 6.37 -3.06
CA VAL A 226 0.44 6.26 -4.45
C VAL A 226 -0.70 5.63 -5.24
N ARG A 227 -1.39 6.44 -6.03
CA ARG A 227 -2.42 5.96 -6.95
C ARG A 227 -1.82 5.80 -8.32
N GLU A 228 -2.18 4.71 -8.99
CA GLU A 228 -1.92 4.57 -10.41
C GLU A 228 -2.63 5.70 -11.15
N TYR A 229 -1.89 6.42 -11.99
CA TYR A 229 -2.49 7.41 -12.87
C TYR A 229 -3.19 6.66 -14.01
N ILE A 230 -4.49 6.43 -13.86
CA ILE A 230 -5.31 5.84 -14.92
C ILE A 230 -5.44 6.88 -16.04
N ARG A 231 -4.72 6.65 -17.14
CA ARG A 231 -4.85 7.44 -18.36
C ARG A 231 -6.19 7.10 -19.00
N PRO A 232 -7.08 8.07 -19.25
CA PRO A 232 -8.27 7.79 -20.01
C PRO A 232 -7.89 7.33 -21.43
N SER A 233 -8.65 6.38 -21.96
CA SER A 233 -8.55 6.01 -23.37
C SER A 233 -9.38 7.00 -24.18
N THR A 234 -8.81 7.56 -25.25
CA THR A 234 -9.46 8.62 -26.03
C THR A 234 -9.52 8.28 -27.51
N SER A 235 -10.53 8.81 -28.19
CA SER A 235 -10.58 8.89 -29.65
C SER A 235 -11.08 10.26 -30.10
N LEU A 236 -10.49 10.75 -31.18
CA LEU A 236 -10.83 12.05 -31.77
C LEU A 236 -11.65 11.83 -33.04
N GLN A 237 -12.61 12.71 -33.25
CA GLN A 237 -13.37 12.76 -34.49
C GLN A 237 -12.48 13.29 -35.62
N ALA A 238 -12.31 12.49 -36.68
CA ALA A 238 -11.57 12.84 -37.87
C ALA A 238 -12.45 13.47 -38.97
N ALA A 239 -13.76 13.14 -38.99
CA ALA A 239 -14.68 13.65 -40.00
C ALA A 239 -16.12 13.81 -39.47
N ASN A 240 -16.86 14.74 -40.07
CA ASN A 240 -18.28 14.95 -39.80
C ASN A 240 -19.09 13.69 -40.21
N PRO A 241 -20.19 13.37 -39.52
CA PRO A 241 -21.05 12.27 -39.94
C PRO A 241 -21.80 12.64 -41.23
N PRO A 242 -22.25 11.65 -42.02
CA PRO A 242 -22.90 11.91 -43.30
C PRO A 242 -24.30 12.50 -43.19
N PHE A 243 -24.95 12.41 -42.02
CA PHE A 243 -26.33 12.85 -41.77
C PHE A 243 -27.35 12.33 -42.81
N ASN A 244 -27.21 11.06 -43.19
CA ASN A 244 -28.03 10.38 -44.20
C ASN A 244 -29.25 9.64 -43.62
N ALA A 245 -29.57 9.87 -42.35
CA ALA A 245 -30.69 9.26 -41.63
C ALA A 245 -31.26 10.25 -40.62
N THR A 246 -32.55 10.15 -40.32
CA THR A 246 -33.24 10.99 -39.35
C THR A 246 -33.95 10.11 -38.32
N ALA A 247 -34.17 10.64 -37.12
CA ALA A 247 -34.88 10.00 -36.01
C ALA A 247 -34.36 8.60 -35.58
N THR A 248 -33.16 8.21 -36.02
CA THR A 248 -32.48 6.96 -35.63
C THR A 248 -31.04 7.25 -35.20
N TYR A 249 -30.53 6.56 -34.18
CA TYR A 249 -29.12 6.66 -33.78
C TYR A 249 -28.25 5.82 -34.70
N VAL A 250 -27.22 6.44 -35.29
CA VAL A 250 -26.33 5.81 -36.26
C VAL A 250 -24.90 5.87 -35.76
N ASP A 251 -24.19 4.75 -35.83
CA ASP A 251 -22.76 4.71 -35.51
C ASP A 251 -21.96 5.62 -36.43
N PHE A 252 -20.96 6.30 -35.87
CA PHE A 252 -19.90 6.84 -36.71
C PHE A 252 -19.13 5.67 -37.35
N LEU A 253 -18.70 5.87 -38.60
CA LEU A 253 -17.70 4.98 -39.19
C LEU A 253 -16.41 5.08 -38.37
N SER A 254 -15.74 3.95 -38.15
CA SER A 254 -14.50 3.93 -37.36
C SER A 254 -13.41 4.88 -37.91
N ALA A 255 -13.39 5.11 -39.23
CA ALA A 255 -12.48 6.06 -39.86
C ALA A 255 -12.85 7.54 -39.59
N SER A 256 -14.12 7.83 -39.29
CA SER A 256 -14.62 9.18 -38.99
C SER A 256 -14.55 9.48 -37.49
N TRP A 257 -14.80 8.49 -36.64
CA TRP A 257 -14.63 8.58 -35.19
C TRP A 257 -14.53 7.17 -34.60
N ALA A 258 -13.31 6.76 -34.23
CA ALA A 258 -13.05 5.39 -33.80
C ALA A 258 -13.74 5.06 -32.45
N PRO A 259 -14.30 3.84 -32.28
CA PRO A 259 -14.71 3.35 -30.97
C PRO A 259 -13.53 3.22 -30.00
N VAL A 260 -13.79 3.32 -28.70
CA VAL A 260 -12.80 3.10 -27.64
C VAL A 260 -13.14 1.82 -26.90
N THR A 261 -12.16 0.90 -26.77
CA THR A 261 -12.32 -0.34 -26.01
C THR A 261 -11.44 -0.33 -24.78
N VAL A 262 -12.01 -0.64 -23.62
CA VAL A 262 -11.30 -0.73 -22.33
C VAL A 262 -11.61 -2.05 -21.62
N THR A 263 -10.72 -2.47 -20.74
CA THR A 263 -10.99 -3.52 -19.76
C THR A 263 -11.64 -2.89 -18.53
N VAL A 264 -12.74 -3.49 -18.05
CA VAL A 264 -13.45 -2.99 -16.87
C VAL A 264 -12.59 -3.20 -15.62
N PRO A 265 -12.37 -2.16 -14.81
CA PRO A 265 -11.54 -2.25 -13.60
C PRO A 265 -12.21 -3.09 -12.50
N PRO A 266 -11.48 -3.47 -11.43
CA PRO A 266 -12.02 -4.19 -10.27
C PRO A 266 -13.27 -3.55 -9.65
N SER A 267 -13.39 -2.22 -9.71
CA SER A 267 -14.57 -1.49 -9.19
C SER A 267 -15.87 -1.78 -9.95
N GLY A 268 -15.80 -2.35 -11.16
CA GLY A 268 -16.96 -2.50 -12.03
C GLY A 268 -17.51 -1.16 -12.55
N MET A 269 -16.70 -0.09 -12.54
CA MET A 269 -17.12 1.25 -12.92
C MET A 269 -16.26 1.85 -14.03
N VAL A 270 -16.91 2.49 -15.00
CA VAL A 270 -16.26 3.22 -16.11
C VAL A 270 -16.97 4.54 -16.35
N ARG A 271 -16.24 5.63 -16.43
CA ARG A 271 -16.75 6.95 -16.80
C ARG A 271 -16.55 7.19 -18.29
N VAL A 272 -17.62 7.57 -18.97
CA VAL A 272 -17.62 7.88 -20.41
C VAL A 272 -17.98 9.34 -20.59
N THR A 273 -17.13 10.09 -21.30
CA THR A 273 -17.40 11.47 -21.70
C THR A 273 -17.37 11.56 -23.22
N ILE A 274 -18.41 12.14 -23.81
CA ILE A 274 -18.41 12.53 -25.22
C ILE A 274 -18.55 14.04 -25.32
N SER A 275 -17.77 14.67 -26.18
CA SER A 275 -17.81 16.11 -26.41
C SER A 275 -17.74 16.44 -27.90
N GLY A 276 -18.07 17.68 -28.25
CA GLY A 276 -17.92 18.21 -29.59
C GLY A 276 -18.77 19.46 -29.81
N ASP A 277 -18.65 20.02 -31.01
CA ASP A 277 -19.56 21.04 -31.53
C ASP A 277 -20.72 20.34 -32.23
N ALA A 278 -21.95 20.70 -31.87
CA ALA A 278 -23.15 20.22 -32.54
C ALA A 278 -24.01 21.38 -33.04
N GLN A 279 -24.66 21.20 -34.18
CA GLN A 279 -25.61 22.16 -34.76
C GLN A 279 -26.70 21.44 -35.55
N ASN A 280 -27.93 21.97 -35.48
CA ASN A 280 -28.98 21.66 -36.46
C ASN A 280 -29.83 22.92 -36.73
N THR A 281 -29.75 23.46 -37.93
CA THR A 281 -30.46 24.68 -38.37
C THR A 281 -31.59 24.38 -39.35
N ASN A 282 -32.00 23.12 -39.52
CA ASN A 282 -33.10 22.79 -40.43
C ASN A 282 -34.41 23.48 -40.03
N THR A 283 -34.72 23.51 -38.74
CA THR A 283 -35.79 24.32 -38.12
C THR A 283 -35.38 24.73 -36.70
N ALA A 284 -36.13 25.63 -36.06
CA ALA A 284 -35.89 26.04 -34.68
C ALA A 284 -36.01 24.91 -33.64
N THR A 285 -36.69 23.80 -33.97
CA THR A 285 -36.90 22.64 -33.09
C THR A 285 -36.13 21.39 -33.55
N SER A 286 -35.41 21.47 -34.66
CA SER A 286 -34.59 20.36 -35.15
C SER A 286 -33.43 20.09 -34.21
N THR A 287 -33.27 18.85 -33.77
CA THR A 287 -32.23 18.46 -32.81
C THR A 287 -31.04 17.80 -33.49
N CYS A 288 -29.86 17.93 -32.89
CA CYS A 288 -28.68 17.12 -33.21
C CYS A 288 -28.12 16.55 -31.92
N HIS A 289 -27.85 15.25 -31.91
CA HIS A 289 -27.29 14.53 -30.79
C HIS A 289 -25.89 14.01 -31.14
N ILE A 290 -24.92 14.33 -30.28
CA ILE A 290 -23.64 13.62 -30.19
C ILE A 290 -23.78 12.64 -29.03
N THR A 291 -23.70 11.34 -29.28
CA THR A 291 -23.98 10.31 -28.27
C THR A 291 -23.09 9.10 -28.43
N TRP A 292 -23.30 8.08 -27.61
CA TRP A 292 -22.58 6.82 -27.71
C TRP A 292 -23.45 5.65 -27.23
N ARG A 293 -23.08 4.46 -27.69
CA ARG A 293 -23.54 3.18 -27.18
C ARG A 293 -22.38 2.37 -26.61
N ALA A 294 -22.68 1.46 -25.69
CA ALA A 294 -21.72 0.49 -25.19
C ALA A 294 -22.11 -0.93 -25.64
N SER A 295 -21.10 -1.75 -25.93
CA SER A 295 -21.23 -3.19 -26.18
C SER A 295 -20.07 -3.96 -25.52
N GLY A 296 -20.17 -5.28 -25.46
CA GLY A 296 -19.20 -6.16 -24.80
C GLY A 296 -19.80 -6.73 -23.52
N THR A 297 -19.16 -6.50 -22.37
CA THR A 297 -19.63 -7.02 -21.08
C THR A 297 -20.94 -6.42 -20.59
N THR A 298 -21.36 -5.28 -21.15
CA THR A 298 -22.70 -4.73 -20.96
C THR A 298 -23.16 -4.11 -22.28
N THR A 299 -24.47 -3.97 -22.43
CA THR A 299 -25.05 -3.23 -23.55
C THR A 299 -25.77 -2.00 -23.03
N VAL A 300 -25.34 -0.84 -23.51
CA VAL A 300 -26.03 0.44 -23.26
C VAL A 300 -26.41 1.00 -24.62
N THR A 301 -27.71 1.09 -24.90
CA THR A 301 -28.19 1.70 -26.14
C THR A 301 -27.95 3.20 -26.12
N ALA A 302 -27.73 3.81 -27.28
CA ALA A 302 -27.79 5.27 -27.37
C ALA A 302 -29.18 5.77 -26.96
N SER A 303 -29.17 6.87 -26.23
CA SER A 303 -30.36 7.55 -25.75
C SER A 303 -29.99 8.98 -25.38
N PRO A 304 -30.97 9.88 -25.22
CA PRO A 304 -30.72 11.24 -24.75
C PRO A 304 -29.93 11.31 -23.44
N PHE A 305 -29.98 10.26 -22.59
CA PHE A 305 -29.21 10.20 -21.34
C PHE A 305 -27.70 10.19 -21.53
N ASN A 306 -27.24 9.64 -22.67
CA ASN A 306 -25.82 9.57 -23.07
C ASN A 306 -25.42 10.72 -24.00
N SER A 307 -26.37 11.53 -24.43
CA SER A 307 -26.19 12.50 -25.50
C SER A 307 -25.87 13.89 -24.96
N PHE A 308 -24.95 14.58 -25.65
CA PHE A 308 -24.98 16.02 -25.74
C PHE A 308 -25.93 16.40 -26.89
N THR A 309 -26.93 17.24 -26.59
CA THR A 309 -28.03 17.55 -27.53
C THR A 309 -28.17 19.05 -27.72
N VAL A 310 -28.38 19.47 -28.96
CA VAL A 310 -28.68 20.86 -29.34
C VAL A 310 -29.94 20.93 -30.17
N ALA A 311 -30.62 22.08 -30.20
CA ALA A 311 -31.78 22.33 -31.04
C ALA A 311 -31.74 23.74 -31.64
N GLY A 312 -31.86 23.88 -32.95
CA GLY A 312 -31.99 25.18 -33.65
C GLY A 312 -30.77 26.11 -33.60
N ILE A 313 -29.69 25.74 -32.91
CA ILE A 313 -28.48 26.55 -32.70
C ILE A 313 -27.21 25.69 -32.76
N ARG A 314 -26.04 26.34 -32.79
CA ARG A 314 -24.73 25.70 -32.59
C ARG A 314 -24.31 25.80 -31.12
N VAL A 315 -23.91 24.70 -30.51
CA VAL A 315 -23.36 24.66 -29.15
C VAL A 315 -22.16 23.72 -29.10
N ALA A 316 -21.12 24.13 -28.39
CA ALA A 316 -20.01 23.27 -27.98
C ALA A 316 -20.28 22.74 -26.58
N GLY A 317 -20.12 21.44 -26.35
CA GLY A 317 -20.39 20.88 -25.04
C GLY A 317 -19.91 19.46 -24.86
N SER A 318 -20.21 18.91 -23.69
CA SER A 318 -19.90 17.53 -23.35
C SER A 318 -20.99 16.88 -22.52
N ARG A 319 -21.04 15.55 -22.56
CA ARG A 319 -21.87 14.72 -21.70
C ARG A 319 -21.02 13.63 -21.08
N THR A 320 -20.99 13.61 -19.75
CA THR A 320 -20.33 12.57 -18.97
C THR A 320 -21.37 11.68 -18.28
N ARG A 321 -21.14 10.37 -18.31
CA ARG A 321 -21.94 9.37 -17.59
C ARG A 321 -21.02 8.35 -16.92
N LEU A 322 -21.33 8.01 -15.67
CA LEU A 322 -20.75 6.88 -14.98
C LEU A 322 -21.56 5.62 -15.27
N LEU A 323 -20.89 4.59 -15.78
CA LEU A 323 -21.40 3.24 -15.86
C LEU A 323 -20.94 2.48 -14.62
N THR A 324 -21.87 1.77 -13.97
CA THR A 324 -21.64 1.01 -12.73
C THR A 324 -22.16 -0.42 -12.88
N GLY A 325 -21.72 -1.33 -12.00
CA GLY A 325 -22.18 -2.72 -12.00
C GLY A 325 -21.69 -3.52 -13.22
N LEU A 326 -20.58 -3.09 -13.83
CA LEU A 326 -19.95 -3.79 -14.94
C LEU A 326 -19.14 -4.98 -14.43
N THR A 327 -19.06 -6.08 -15.19
CA THR A 327 -18.26 -7.25 -14.82
C THR A 327 -16.75 -6.90 -14.85
N PRO A 328 -16.03 -6.96 -13.71
CA PRO A 328 -14.59 -6.72 -13.68
C PRO A 328 -13.82 -7.64 -14.63
N GLY A 329 -12.81 -7.11 -15.31
CA GLY A 329 -12.04 -7.83 -16.33
C GLY A 329 -12.74 -8.01 -17.68
N GLY A 330 -14.03 -7.67 -17.78
CA GLY A 330 -14.77 -7.70 -19.04
C GLY A 330 -14.29 -6.64 -20.03
N SER A 331 -14.43 -6.91 -21.33
CA SER A 331 -14.17 -5.92 -22.38
C SER A 331 -15.40 -5.05 -22.60
N LEU A 332 -15.21 -3.72 -22.64
CA LEU A 332 -16.26 -2.73 -22.89
C LEU A 332 -15.84 -1.84 -24.07
N THR A 333 -16.64 -1.85 -25.14
CA THR A 333 -16.44 -0.98 -26.31
C THR A 333 -17.49 0.12 -26.30
N ILE A 334 -17.03 1.37 -26.30
CA ILE A 334 -17.86 2.57 -26.47
C ILE A 334 -17.77 3.03 -27.93
N THR A 335 -18.91 3.05 -28.61
CA THR A 335 -19.01 3.47 -30.02
C THR A 335 -19.73 4.82 -30.10
N PRO A 336 -19.10 5.87 -30.65
CA PRO A 336 -19.76 7.15 -30.85
C PRO A 336 -20.87 7.01 -31.91
N GLN A 337 -21.98 7.70 -31.68
CA GLN A 337 -23.14 7.73 -32.56
C GLN A 337 -23.66 9.16 -32.74
N TRP A 338 -24.41 9.37 -33.80
CA TRP A 338 -25.10 10.62 -34.08
C TRP A 338 -26.60 10.38 -34.33
N ASN A 339 -27.40 11.43 -34.15
CA ASN A 339 -28.81 11.45 -34.54
C ASN A 339 -29.22 12.89 -34.84
N ILE A 340 -30.07 13.06 -35.85
CA ILE A 340 -30.79 14.31 -36.09
C ILE A 340 -32.28 14.04 -36.16
N SER A 341 -33.12 14.93 -35.61
CA SER A 341 -34.57 14.76 -35.74
C SER A 341 -35.08 15.07 -37.15
N SER A 342 -34.36 15.90 -37.91
CA SER A 342 -34.63 16.28 -39.30
C SER A 342 -33.42 16.99 -39.91
N GLY A 343 -33.40 17.15 -41.24
CA GLY A 343 -32.35 17.86 -41.99
C GLY A 343 -31.39 16.92 -42.72
N SER A 344 -30.22 17.45 -43.10
CA SER A 344 -29.13 16.72 -43.76
C SER A 344 -27.78 17.35 -43.39
N SER A 345 -26.70 16.94 -44.06
CA SER A 345 -25.37 17.53 -43.90
C SER A 345 -25.27 19.01 -44.30
N SER A 346 -26.26 19.57 -44.99
CA SER A 346 -26.32 21.03 -45.26
C SER A 346 -26.89 21.84 -44.10
N THR A 347 -27.61 21.20 -43.18
CA THR A 347 -28.30 21.86 -42.06
C THR A 347 -27.84 21.36 -40.69
N ALA A 348 -27.13 20.24 -40.62
CA ALA A 348 -26.61 19.66 -39.40
C ALA A 348 -25.09 19.50 -39.46
N GLN A 349 -24.43 19.71 -38.33
CA GLN A 349 -22.98 19.58 -38.20
C GLN A 349 -22.61 18.98 -36.84
N ILE A 350 -21.66 18.05 -36.85
CA ILE A 350 -20.93 17.59 -35.67
C ILE A 350 -19.44 17.66 -36.00
N ALA A 351 -18.66 18.40 -35.23
CA ALA A 351 -17.21 18.58 -35.44
C ALA A 351 -16.44 18.64 -34.11
N GLY A 352 -15.12 18.46 -34.18
CA GLY A 352 -14.24 18.58 -32.99
C GLY A 352 -14.53 17.55 -31.90
N GLY A 353 -15.16 16.44 -32.25
CA GLY A 353 -15.59 15.44 -31.28
C GLY A 353 -14.45 14.77 -30.54
N THR A 354 -14.61 14.57 -29.23
CA THR A 354 -13.70 13.76 -28.41
C THR A 354 -14.50 12.75 -27.60
N LEU A 355 -14.10 11.48 -27.66
CA LEU A 355 -14.63 10.41 -26.84
C LEU A 355 -13.56 10.02 -25.83
N GLU A 356 -13.89 10.09 -24.55
CA GLU A 356 -13.01 9.73 -23.44
C GLU A 356 -13.67 8.61 -22.61
N VAL A 357 -12.90 7.56 -22.31
CA VAL A 357 -13.32 6.45 -21.45
C VAL A 357 -12.28 6.30 -20.33
N THR A 358 -12.67 6.65 -19.10
CA THR A 358 -11.84 6.51 -17.91
C THR A 358 -12.30 5.31 -17.07
N PRO A 359 -11.47 4.26 -16.87
CA PRO A 359 -11.67 3.30 -15.78
C PRO A 359 -11.67 4.02 -14.43
N VAL A 360 -12.61 3.66 -13.54
CA VAL A 360 -12.65 4.20 -12.17
C VAL A 360 -12.08 3.12 -11.25
N PRO A 361 -11.07 3.40 -10.41
CA PRO A 361 -10.46 2.41 -9.53
C PRO A 361 -11.38 2.01 -8.37
#